data_AF-A0A661HJD7-F1
#
_entry.id   AF-A0A661HJD7-F1
#
_cell.length_a   1.000
_cell.length_b   1.000
_cell.length_c   1.000
_cell.angle_alpha   90.00
_cell.angle_beta   90.00
_cell.angle_gamma   90.00
#
_symmetry.space_group_name_H-M   'P 1'
#
loop_
_entity.id
_entity.type
_entity.pdbx_description
1 polymer ?
#
loop_
_entity_poly.entity_id
_entity_poly.type
_entity_poly.pdbx_seq_one_letter_code
_entity_poly.pdbx_strand_id
1 'polypeptide(L)'
;KIMYKLTSTNQTIFTKKLDAWYEMYKDFLNEKTLNESTGKESFTHAKLVSAYRSLRTNLPYLFTYKRYKHLNIQNTTNGLDGGVFSPMTGYPLRVKSYSKFIMDLLRV
;
A
#
# COMPACT_ATOMS: atom_id res chain seq x y z
N LYS A 1 -14.10 -1.23 -0.14
CA LYS A 1 -13.38 0.02 0.26
C LYS A 1 -12.68 -0.12 1.64
N ILE A 2 -11.59 -0.90 1.73
CA ILE A 2 -10.85 -1.15 3.00
C ILE A 2 -9.87 -0.01 3.34
N MET A 3 -9.26 0.61 2.33
CA MET A 3 -8.25 1.67 2.50
C MET A 3 -8.77 2.93 3.18
N TYR A 4 -9.99 3.38 2.91
CA TYR A 4 -10.56 4.58 3.54
C TYR A 4 -10.71 4.47 5.06
N LYS A 5 -10.70 3.25 5.60
CA LYS A 5 -10.82 3.00 7.04
C LYS A 5 -9.46 2.82 7.73
N LEU A 6 -8.34 2.97 7.00
CA LEU A 6 -7.00 2.78 7.55
C LEU A 6 -6.69 3.77 8.69
N THR A 7 -7.09 5.04 8.54
CA THR A 7 -6.85 6.10 9.53
C THR A 7 -7.69 5.93 10.80
N SER A 8 -8.91 5.41 10.67
CA SER A 8 -9.86 5.27 11.78
C SER A 8 -9.86 3.91 12.47
N THR A 9 -9.21 2.89 11.90
CA THR A 9 -9.26 1.52 12.44
C THR A 9 -8.01 1.12 13.22
N ASN A 10 -8.09 0.00 13.94
CA ASN A 10 -6.98 -0.56 14.71
C ASN A 10 -6.27 -1.64 13.92
N GLN A 11 -4.98 -1.85 14.21
CA GLN A 11 -4.12 -2.82 13.50
C GLN A 11 -4.81 -4.18 13.35
N THR A 12 -5.35 -4.73 14.43
CA THR A 12 -6.01 -6.05 14.43
C THR A 12 -7.24 -6.10 13.51
N ILE A 13 -8.08 -5.06 13.53
CA ILE A 13 -9.29 -4.99 12.70
C ILE A 13 -8.92 -4.83 11.23
N PHE A 14 -7.91 -4.00 10.94
CA PHE A 14 -7.39 -3.83 9.59
C PHE A 14 -6.81 -5.13 9.03
N THR A 15 -6.01 -5.82 9.84
CA THR A 15 -5.39 -7.11 9.49
C THR A 15 -6.45 -8.13 9.13
N LYS A 16 -7.48 -8.30 9.97
CA LYS A 16 -8.59 -9.24 9.71
C LYS A 16 -9.34 -8.92 8.41
N LYS A 17 -9.59 -7.64 8.13
CA LYS A 17 -10.25 -7.22 6.89
C LYS A 17 -9.37 -7.42 5.66
N LEU A 18 -8.07 -7.18 5.79
CA LEU A 18 -7.10 -7.40 4.74
C LEU A 18 -6.98 -8.90 4.40
N ASP A 19 -7.00 -9.75 5.42
CA ASP A 19 -6.95 -11.21 5.26
C ASP A 19 -8.24 -11.75 4.62
N ALA A 20 -9.41 -11.27 5.07
CA ALA A 20 -10.69 -11.64 4.45
C ALA A 20 -10.77 -11.22 2.98
N TRP A 21 -10.23 -10.04 2.64
CA TRP A 21 -10.13 -9.59 1.25
C TRP A 21 -9.16 -10.47 0.46
N TYR A 22 -7.99 -10.80 1.01
CA TYR A 22 -7.06 -11.68 0.34
C TYR A 22 -7.67 -13.04 0.02
N GLU A 23 -8.35 -13.67 0.98
CA GLU A 23 -9.02 -14.96 0.76
C GLU A 23 -10.08 -14.90 -0.34
N MET A 24 -10.81 -13.79 -0.45
CA MET A 24 -11.83 -13.59 -1.48
C MET A 24 -11.23 -13.44 -2.89
N TYR A 25 -10.05 -12.84 -3.00
CA TYR A 25 -9.42 -12.51 -4.29
C TYR A 25 -8.14 -13.31 -4.55
N LYS A 26 -7.82 -14.35 -3.77
CA LYS A 26 -6.56 -15.09 -3.89
C LYS A 26 -6.39 -15.73 -5.25
N ASP A 27 -7.47 -16.26 -5.83
CA ASP A 27 -7.43 -16.94 -7.12
C ASP A 27 -7.13 -15.94 -8.24
N PHE A 28 -7.76 -14.76 -8.19
CA PHE A 28 -7.48 -13.62 -9.07
C PHE A 28 -6.05 -13.09 -8.91
N LEU A 29 -5.53 -13.02 -7.68
CA LEU A 29 -4.16 -12.57 -7.42
C LEU A 29 -3.10 -13.57 -7.89
N ASN A 30 -3.42 -14.86 -7.88
CA ASN A 30 -2.55 -15.93 -8.32
C ASN A 30 -2.61 -16.17 -9.83
N GLU A 31 -3.47 -15.46 -10.54
CA GLU A 31 -3.54 -15.53 -11.99
C GLU A 31 -2.19 -15.13 -12.60
N LYS A 32 -1.68 -16.00 -13.47
CA LYS A 32 -0.42 -15.81 -14.17
C LYS A 32 -0.67 -15.79 -15.67
N THR A 33 -0.08 -14.81 -16.33
CA THR A 33 0.01 -14.75 -17.79
C THR A 33 1.39 -15.24 -18.21
N LEU A 34 1.42 -16.18 -19.15
CA LEU A 34 2.64 -16.58 -19.84
C LEU A 34 2.96 -15.53 -20.90
N ASN A 35 4.17 -14.97 -20.86
CA ASN A 35 4.63 -14.10 -21.93
C ASN A 35 5.24 -14.96 -23.05
N GLU A 36 4.50 -15.13 -24.14
CA GLU A 36 4.91 -15.96 -25.30
C GLU A 36 6.26 -15.55 -25.90
N SER A 37 6.62 -14.26 -25.82
CA SER A 37 7.89 -13.76 -26.36
C SER A 37 9.11 -14.08 -25.49
N THR A 38 8.93 -14.32 -24.20
CA THR A 38 10.05 -14.54 -23.25
C THR A 38 10.00 -15.89 -22.54
N GLY A 39 8.91 -16.64 -22.70
CA GLY A 39 8.67 -17.91 -22.02
C GLY A 39 8.53 -17.79 -20.49
N LYS A 40 8.38 -16.57 -19.96
CA LYS A 40 8.31 -16.31 -18.52
C LYS A 40 6.86 -16.15 -18.07
N GLU A 41 6.53 -16.79 -16.96
CA GLU A 41 5.27 -16.56 -16.26
C GLU A 41 5.37 -15.29 -15.41
N SER A 42 4.36 -14.43 -15.50
CA SER A 42 4.23 -13.24 -14.65
C SER A 42 2.82 -13.13 -14.12
N PHE A 43 2.65 -12.58 -12.91
CA PHE A 43 1.32 -12.33 -12.37
C PHE A 43 0.57 -11.36 -13.28
N THR A 44 -0.62 -11.75 -13.75
CA THR A 44 -1.50 -10.90 -14.57
C THR A 44 -1.74 -9.56 -13.87
N HIS A 45 -1.91 -9.61 -12.54
CA HIS A 45 -2.13 -8.45 -11.68
C HIS A 45 -0.92 -8.10 -10.81
N ALA A 46 0.30 -8.12 -11.37
CA ALA A 46 1.55 -7.86 -10.63
C ALA A 46 1.53 -6.60 -9.74
N LYS A 47 0.88 -5.51 -10.19
CA LYS A 47 0.74 -4.27 -9.40
C LYS A 47 -0.10 -4.49 -8.14
N LEU A 48 -1.22 -5.20 -8.26
CA LEU A 48 -2.13 -5.47 -7.15
C LEU A 48 -1.49 -6.42 -6.13
N VAL A 49 -0.81 -7.46 -6.62
CA VAL A 49 -0.02 -8.38 -5.78
C VAL A 49 1.08 -7.61 -5.03
N SER A 50 1.78 -6.70 -5.70
CA SER A 50 2.79 -5.84 -5.09
C SER A 50 2.19 -4.92 -4.01
N ALA A 51 1.01 -4.33 -4.27
CA ALA A 51 0.31 -3.49 -3.30
C ALA A 51 -0.04 -4.27 -2.03
N TYR A 52 -0.66 -5.44 -2.19
CA TYR A 52 -1.00 -6.32 -1.06
C TYR A 52 0.25 -6.71 -0.26
N ARG A 53 1.32 -7.14 -0.93
CA ARG A 53 2.60 -7.49 -0.28
C ARG A 53 3.21 -6.31 0.49
N SER A 54 3.17 -5.12 -0.09
CA SER A 54 3.64 -3.90 0.58
C SER A 54 2.82 -3.60 1.84
N LEU A 55 1.49 -3.67 1.76
CA LEU A 55 0.61 -3.48 2.92
C LEU A 55 0.87 -4.51 4.01
N ARG A 56 1.07 -5.78 3.65
CA ARG A 56 1.33 -6.86 4.60
C ARG A 56 2.68 -6.70 5.30
N THR A 57 3.72 -6.34 4.56
CA THR A 57 5.08 -6.14 5.10
C THR A 57 5.15 -4.89 5.97
N ASN A 58 4.46 -3.81 5.57
CA ASN A 58 4.47 -2.54 6.30
C ASN A 58 3.44 -2.46 7.42
N LEU A 59 2.59 -3.48 7.58
CA LEU A 59 1.53 -3.55 8.56
C LEU A 59 1.91 -3.14 9.99
N PRO A 60 3.04 -3.59 10.59
CA PRO A 60 3.43 -3.13 11.93
C PRO A 60 3.78 -1.63 11.94
N TYR A 61 4.37 -1.12 10.86
CA TYR A 61 4.78 0.28 10.78
C TYR A 61 3.59 1.23 10.60
N LEU A 62 2.55 0.80 9.89
CA LEU A 62 1.33 1.59 9.63
C LEU A 62 0.62 2.09 10.89
N PHE A 63 0.72 1.38 12.01
CA PHE A 63 0.03 1.73 13.26
C PHE A 63 0.97 2.25 14.36
N THR A 64 2.23 2.54 14.02
CA THR A 64 3.26 3.01 14.98
C THR A 64 2.84 4.31 15.66
N TYR A 65 2.22 5.25 14.93
CA TYR A 65 1.69 6.49 15.50
C TYR A 65 0.62 6.26 16.60
N LYS A 66 -0.14 5.15 16.53
CA LYS A 66 -1.11 4.78 17.58
C LYS A 66 -0.45 4.11 18.77
N ARG A 67 0.64 3.37 18.56
CA ARG A 67 1.39 2.65 19.61
C ARG A 67 2.22 3.60 20.47
N TYR A 68 2.86 4.59 19.86
CA TYR A 68 3.76 5.52 20.53
C TYR A 68 3.17 6.93 20.61
N LYS A 69 2.03 7.07 21.31
CA LYS A 69 1.37 8.39 21.47
C LYS A 69 2.27 9.44 22.12
N HIS A 70 3.21 9.02 22.97
CA HIS A 70 4.17 9.91 23.62
C HIS A 70 5.17 10.57 22.65
N LEU A 71 5.37 9.99 21.45
CA LEU A 71 6.23 10.57 20.43
C LEU A 71 5.52 11.69 19.63
N ASN A 72 4.26 12.00 19.93
CA ASN A 72 3.43 13.02 19.27
C ASN A 72 3.45 12.96 17.73
N ILE A 73 3.58 11.74 17.18
CA ILE A 73 3.64 11.49 15.75
C ILE A 73 2.26 11.82 15.16
N GLN A 74 2.23 12.81 14.28
CA GLN A 74 1.01 13.20 13.59
C GLN A 74 0.51 12.07 12.69
N ASN A 75 -0.81 11.88 12.63
CA ASN A 75 -1.47 10.90 11.75
C ASN A 75 -1.32 11.27 10.26
N THR A 76 -0.99 12.53 9.95
CA THR A 76 -0.85 13.03 8.58
C THR A 76 0.61 13.28 8.24
N THR A 77 0.99 12.93 7.02
CA THR A 77 2.32 13.20 6.46
C THR A 77 2.44 14.61 5.89
N ASN A 78 1.46 15.50 6.13
CA ASN A 78 1.36 16.82 5.50
C ASN A 78 2.60 17.70 5.77
N GLY A 79 3.20 17.59 6.96
CA GLY A 79 4.45 18.31 7.26
C GLY A 79 5.67 17.79 6.50
N LEU A 80 5.70 16.50 6.17
CA LEU A 80 6.76 15.89 5.38
C LEU A 80 6.59 16.16 3.88
N ASP A 81 5.37 15.97 3.34
CA ASP A 81 5.07 16.19 1.92
C ASP A 81 5.14 17.66 1.52
N GLY A 82 4.62 18.57 2.36
CA GLY A 82 4.55 20.00 2.06
C GLY A 82 5.80 20.80 2.46
N GLY A 83 6.54 20.36 3.48
CA GLY A 83 7.66 21.11 4.05
C GLY A 83 9.04 20.55 3.73
N VAL A 84 9.25 19.25 3.99
CA VAL A 84 10.60 18.65 3.99
C VAL A 84 10.99 18.07 2.63
N PHE A 85 10.04 17.42 1.93
CA PHE A 85 10.31 16.77 0.64
C PHE A 85 10.02 17.65 -0.57
N SER A 86 9.28 18.75 -0.40
CA SER A 86 8.96 19.70 -1.48
C SER A 86 10.23 20.22 -2.21
N PRO A 87 11.32 20.62 -1.52
CA PRO A 87 12.57 21.02 -2.18
C PRO A 87 13.30 19.87 -2.89
N MET A 88 13.07 18.62 -2.48
CA MET A 88 13.72 17.44 -3.06
C MET A 88 13.06 16.96 -4.36
N THR A 89 11.84 17.42 -4.66
CA THR A 89 11.10 17.05 -5.88
C THR A 89 11.61 17.75 -7.14
N GLY A 90 12.46 18.78 -7.00
CA GLY A 90 13.11 19.48 -8.11
C GLY A 90 14.29 18.74 -8.74
N TYR A 91 14.79 17.68 -8.11
CA TYR A 91 15.79 16.77 -8.69
C TYR A 91 15.08 15.59 -9.35
N PRO A 92 15.62 15.00 -10.45
CA PRO A 92 15.01 13.86 -11.15
C PRO A 92 15.19 12.57 -10.34
N LEU A 93 14.76 12.56 -9.08
CA LEU A 93 14.58 11.35 -8.30
C LEU A 93 13.17 10.86 -8.59
N ARG A 94 13.09 9.68 -9.20
CA ARG A 94 11.84 8.96 -9.48
C ARG A 94 11.20 8.53 -8.15
N VAL A 95 10.60 9.46 -7.41
CA VAL A 95 9.73 9.16 -6.29
C VAL A 95 8.43 8.58 -6.86
N LYS A 96 8.31 7.26 -6.83
CA LYS A 96 7.02 6.58 -7.06
C LYS A 96 6.11 6.95 -5.89
N SER A 97 5.37 8.05 -6.03
CA SER A 97 4.42 8.52 -5.04
C SER A 97 3.38 7.44 -4.74
N TYR A 98 3.32 7.03 -3.47
CA TYR A 98 2.33 6.09 -2.93
C TYR A 98 0.88 6.55 -3.19
N SER A 99 0.66 7.85 -3.46
CA SER A 99 -0.63 8.43 -3.84
C SER A 99 -1.21 7.80 -5.12
N LYS A 100 -0.38 7.53 -6.13
CA LYS A 100 -0.82 6.85 -7.36
C LYS A 100 -1.17 5.38 -7.11
N PHE A 101 -0.50 4.75 -6.14
CA PHE A 101 -0.73 3.37 -5.71
C PHE A 101 -2.07 3.19 -4.98
N ILE A 102 -2.52 4.20 -4.22
CA ILE A 102 -3.81 4.19 -3.51
C ILE A 102 -4.98 4.32 -4.51
N MET A 103 -4.81 5.10 -5.57
CA MET A 103 -5.85 5.33 -6.58
C MET A 103 -6.12 4.11 -7.46
N ASP A 104 -5.09 3.32 -7.80
CA ASP A 104 -5.27 2.07 -8.55
C ASP A 104 -6.01 1.00 -7.73
N LEU A 105 -5.90 1.02 -6.39
CA LEU A 105 -6.63 0.11 -5.49
C LEU A 105 -8.12 0.48 -5.33
N LEU A 106 -8.55 1.62 -5.87
CA LEU A 106 -9.92 2.14 -5.76
C LEU A 106 -10.79 1.86 -6.98
N ARG A 107 -10.20 1.32 -8.05
CA ARG A 107 -10.89 0.96 -9.30
C ARG A 107 -11.30 -0.52 -9.41
N VAL A 108 -10.99 -1.32 -8.39
CA VAL A 108 -11.40 -2.73 -8.26
C VAL A 108 -12.27 -2.90 -7.03
#